data_AF-A0A937JEC7-F1
#
_entry.id   AF-A0A937JEC7-F1
#
_cell.length_a   1.000
_cell.length_b   1.000
_cell.length_c   1.000
_cell.angle_alpha   90.00
_cell.angle_beta   90.00
_cell.angle_gamma   90.00
#
_symmetry.space_group_name_H-M   'P 1'
#
loop_
_entity.id
_entity.type
_entity.pdbx_description
1 polymer ?
#
loop_
_entity_poly.entity_id
_entity_poly.type
_entity_poly.pdbx_seq_one_letter_code
_entity_poly.pdbx_strand_id
1 'polypeptide(L)' 'MITQTLLFIGGVWAAWRFFQATEALEALRWGLPSAVLILSSLMLKLAIWPVIHANRTIHALRRLELQLALRRQARD' A
#
# COMPACT_ATOMS: atom_id res chain seq x y z
N MET A 1 -7.18 -3.70 0.51
CA MET A 1 -6.21 -4.79 0.31
C MET A 1 -6.52 -5.65 -0.91
N ILE A 2 -7.78 -5.85 -1.29
CA ILE A 2 -8.16 -6.61 -2.49
C ILE A 2 -7.48 -6.09 -3.77
N THR A 3 -7.53 -4.77 -4.01
CA THR A 3 -6.90 -4.15 -5.20
C THR A 3 -5.40 -4.41 -5.30
N GLN A 4 -4.66 -4.30 -4.18
CA GLN A 4 -3.23 -4.57 -4.15
C GLN A 4 -2.92 -6.02 -4.51
N THR A 5 -3.69 -6.96 -3.96
CA THR A 5 -3.55 -8.39 -4.23
C THR A 5 -3.84 -8.70 -5.69
N LEU A 6 -4.87 -8.08 -6.29
CA LEU A 6 -5.17 -8.22 -7.71
C LEU A 6 -4.04 -7.68 -8.60
N LEU A 7 -3.48 -6.51 -8.27
CA LEU A 7 -2.33 -5.94 -8.99
C LEU A 7 -1.10 -6.85 -8.91
N PHE A 8 -0.84 -7.44 -7.75
CA PHE A 8 0.29 -8.35 -7.56
C PHE A 8 0.11 -9.64 -8.38
N ILE A 9 -1.07 -10.29 -8.28
CA ILE A 9 -1.36 -11.52 -9.02
C ILE A 9 -1.33 -11.28 -10.53
N GLY A 10 -1.93 -10.17 -11.00
CA GLY A 10 -1.89 -9.79 -12.41
C GLY A 10 -0.47 -9.53 -12.91
N GLY A 11 0.37 -8.89 -12.10
CA GLY A 11 1.78 -8.67 -12.39
C GLY A 11 2.58 -9.97 -12.49
N VAL A 12 2.43 -10.88 -11.52
CA VAL A 12 3.11 -12.20 -11.55
C VAL A 12 2.66 -13.03 -12.76
N TRP A 13 1.37 -13.00 -13.12
CA TRP A 13 0.87 -13.70 -14.29
C TRP A 13 1.44 -13.13 -15.60
N ALA A 14 1.53 -11.80 -15.72
CA ALA A 14 2.16 -11.16 -16.87
C ALA A 14 3.68 -11.43 -16.92
N ALA A 15 4.37 -11.51 -15.77
CA ALA A 15 5.76 -11.95 -15.69
C ALA A 15 5.94 -13.41 -16.15
N TRP A 16 5.01 -14.30 -15.78
CA TRP A 16 5.02 -15.68 -16.26
C TRP A 16 4.87 -15.76 -17.78
N ARG A 17 4.00 -14.92 -18.37
CA ARG A 17 3.83 -14.81 -19.82
C ARG A 17 5.09 -14.26 -20.51
N PHE A 18 5.78 -13.32 -19.87
CA PHE A 18 7.05 -12.75 -20.36
C PHE A 18 8.13 -13.84 -20.53
N PHE A 19 8.29 -14.74 -19.56
CA PHE A 19 9.29 -15.82 -19.65
C PHE A 19 8.96 -16.89 -20.70
N GLN A 20 7.71 -17.00 -21.14
CA GLN A 20 7.31 -17.91 -22.22
C GLN A 20 7.42 -17.29 -23.62
N ALA A 21 7.67 -15.98 -23.73
CA ALA A 21 7.74 -15.31 -25.02
C ALA A 21 9.06 -15.63 -25.74
N THR A 22 8.97 -16.17 -26.95
CA THR A 22 10.12 -16.47 -27.83
C THR A 22 10.54 -15.28 -28.69
N GLU A 23 9.61 -14.34 -28.93
CA GLU A 23 9.80 -13.13 -29.72
C GLU A 23 10.05 -11.91 -28.81
N ALA A 24 11.06 -11.10 -29.12
CA ALA A 24 11.42 -9.93 -28.31
C ALA A 24 10.29 -8.89 -28.17
N LEU A 25 9.47 -8.72 -29.23
CA LEU A 25 8.31 -7.83 -29.22
C LEU A 25 7.22 -8.32 -28.27
N GLU A 26 7.01 -9.63 -28.21
CA GLU A 26 6.02 -10.23 -27.33
C GLU A 26 6.48 -10.20 -25.86
N ALA A 27 7.78 -10.40 -25.62
CA ALA A 27 8.38 -10.17 -24.32
C ALA A 27 8.11 -8.72 -23.86
N LEU A 28 8.37 -7.72 -24.68
CA LEU A 28 8.14 -6.33 -24.28
C LEU A 28 6.65 -6.04 -23.96
N ARG A 29 5.72 -6.61 -24.72
CA ARG A 29 4.27 -6.47 -24.53
C ARG A 29 3.79 -6.96 -23.16
N TRP A 30 4.39 -8.03 -22.64
CA TRP A 30 4.00 -8.62 -21.35
C TRP A 30 4.88 -8.14 -20.19
N GLY A 31 6.13 -7.76 -20.46
CA GLY A 31 7.09 -7.30 -19.44
C GLY A 31 6.78 -5.90 -18.90
N LEU A 32 6.46 -4.94 -19.77
CA LEU A 32 6.10 -3.57 -19.36
C LEU A 32 4.89 -3.52 -18.42
N PRO A 33 3.72 -4.09 -18.76
CA PRO A 33 2.58 -4.09 -17.87
C PRO A 33 2.83 -4.91 -16.59
N SER A 34 3.61 -6.00 -16.66
CA SER A 34 4.02 -6.75 -15.47
C SER A 34 4.78 -5.86 -14.47
N ALA A 35 5.81 -5.17 -14.94
CA ALA A 35 6.60 -4.26 -14.11
C ALA A 35 5.71 -3.18 -13.49
N VAL A 36 4.85 -2.55 -14.29
CA VAL A 36 3.92 -1.51 -13.81
C VAL A 36 2.97 -2.06 -12.74
N LEU A 37 2.38 -3.23 -12.94
CA LEU A 37 1.45 -3.84 -11.97
C LEU A 37 2.13 -4.19 -10.65
N ILE A 38 3.33 -4.78 -10.71
CA ILE A 38 4.11 -5.13 -9.51
C ILE A 38 4.57 -3.87 -8.77
N LEU A 39 5.13 -2.89 -9.49
CA LEU A 39 5.53 -1.60 -8.91
C LEU A 39 4.33 -0.88 -8.27
N SER A 40 3.18 -0.82 -8.96
CA SER A 40 1.97 -0.19 -8.44
C SER A 40 1.48 -0.89 -7.17
N SER A 41 1.52 -2.23 -7.13
CA SER A 41 1.18 -3.00 -5.94
C SER A 41 2.10 -2.68 -4.75
N LEU A 42 3.41 -2.59 -5.01
CA LEU A 42 4.41 -2.24 -4.00
C LEU A 42 4.21 -0.81 -3.49
N MET A 43 4.02 0.16 -4.38
CA MET A 43 3.79 1.56 -4.02
C MET A 43 2.52 1.71 -3.17
N LEU A 44 1.44 1.00 -3.51
CA LEU A 44 0.22 1.01 -2.71
C LEU A 44 0.46 0.47 -1.29
N LYS A 45 1.24 -0.59 -1.14
CA LYS A 45 1.60 -1.14 0.17
C LYS A 45 2.41 -0.14 1.00
N LEU A 46 3.37 0.53 0.37
CA LEU A 46 4.21 1.55 1.01
C LEU A 46 3.41 2.78 1.41
N ALA A 47 2.45 3.21 0.57
CA ALA A 47 1.63 4.39 0.83
C ALA A 47 0.66 4.23 2.00
N ILE A 48 0.23 3.00 2.31
CA ILE A 48 -0.68 2.73 3.44
C ILE A 48 0.06 2.85 4.79
N TRP A 49 1.35 2.56 4.82
CA TRP A 49 2.14 2.60 6.05
C TRP A 49 2.16 3.97 6.77
N PRO A 50 2.48 5.11 6.11
CA PRO A 50 2.48 6.41 6.76
C PRO A 50 1.09 6.83 7.24
N VAL A 51 0.02 6.45 6.53
CA VAL A 51 -1.36 6.73 6.95
C VAL A 51 -1.69 6.02 8.25
N ILE A 52 -1.27 4.77 8.42
CA ILE A 52 -1.47 4.02 9.66
C ILE A 52 -0.73 4.69 10.82
N HIS A 53 0.52 5.12 10.59
CA HIS A 53 1.30 5.81 11.62
C HIS A 53 0.69 7.16 12.00
N ALA A 54 0.24 7.94 11.02
CA ALA A 54 -0.45 9.21 11.24
C ALA A 54 -1.76 9.04 12.04
N ASN A 55 -2.58 8.04 11.70
CA ASN A 55 -3.80 7.78 12.47
C ASN A 55 -3.48 7.37 13.93
N ARG A 56 -2.45 6.54 14.14
CA ARG A 56 -2.04 6.14 15.49
C ARG A 56 -1.61 7.34 16.33
N THR A 57 -0.84 8.27 15.76
CA THR A 57 -0.41 9.48 16.48
C THR A 57 -1.59 10.40 16.79
N ILE A 58 -2.51 10.62 15.83
CA ILE A 58 -3.73 11.42 16.06
C ILE A 58 -4.58 10.84 17.18
N HIS A 59 -4.79 9.52 17.20
CA HIS A 59 -5.57 8.88 18.26
C HIS A 59 -4.87 8.95 19.63
N ALA A 60 -3.54 8.85 19.66
CA ALA A 60 -2.77 9.01 20.89
C ALA A 60 -2.90 10.45 21.43
N LEU A 61 -2.81 11.46 20.56
CA LEU A 61 -2.99 12.86 20.92
C LEU A 61 -4.38 13.14 21.46
N ARG A 62 -5.44 12.71 20.76
CA ARG A 62 -6.82 12.87 21.25
C ARG A 62 -7.04 12.23 22.62
N ARG A 63 -6.42 11.07 22.88
CA ARG A 63 -6.51 10.41 24.20
C ARG A 63 -5.82 11.23 25.30
N LEU A 64 -4.68 11.84 24.99
CA LEU A 64 -3.97 12.73 25.92
C LEU A 64 -4.79 14.01 26.19
N GLU A 65 -5.36 14.62 25.15
CA GLU A 65 -6.23 15.79 25.28
C GLU A 65 -7.44 15.50 26.18
N LEU A 66 -8.10 14.35 25.98
CA LEU A 66 -9.21 13.90 26.83
C LEU A 66 -8.79 13.70 28.29
N GLN A 67 -7.64 13.06 28.54
CA GLN A 67 -7.13 12.87 29.91
C GLN A 67 -6.79 14.19 30.58
N LEU A 68 -6.23 15.15 29.84
CA LEU A 68 -5.93 16.49 30.36
C LEU A 68 -7.20 17.28 30.68
N ALA A 69 -8.22 17.21 29.83
CA ALA A 69 -9.52 17.84 30.08
C ALA A 69 -10.18 17.29 31.35
N LEU A 70 -10.20 15.96 31.53
CA LEU A 70 -10.74 15.32 32.73
C LEU A 70 -9.96 15.70 33.99
N ARG A 71 -8.61 15.73 33.91
CA ARG A 71 -7.77 16.18 35.03
C ARG A 71 -8.00 17.65 35.39
N ARG A 72 -8.26 18.50 34.40
CA ARG A 72 -8.58 19.92 34.63
C ARG A 72 -9.93 20.07 35.33
N GLN A 73 -10.95 19.36 34.86
CA GLN A 73 -12.27 19.36 35.47
C GLN A 73 -12.28 18.80 36.90
N ALA A 74 -11.37 17.88 37.25
CA ALA A 74 -11.24 17.38 38.62
C ALA A 74 -10.47 18.34 39.57
N ARG A 75 -9.88 19.42 39.04
CA ARG A 75 -9.09 20.39 39.81
C ARG A 75 -9.88 21.67 40.13
N ASP A 76 -10.93 21.95 39.38
CA ASP A 76 -11.90 23.03 39.64
C ASP A 76 -13.06 22.51 40.51
#